data_AF-A0A925EA92-F1
#
_entry.id   AF-A0A925EA92-F1
#
_cell.length_a   1.000
_cell.length_b   1.000
_cell.length_c   1.000
_cell.angle_alpha   90.00
_cell.angle_beta   90.00
_cell.angle_gamma   90.00
#
_symmetry.space_group_name_H-M   'P 1'
#
loop_
_entity.id
_entity.type
_entity.pdbx_description
1 polymer ?
#
loop_
_entity_poly.entity_id
_entity_poly.type
_entity_poly.pdbx_seq_one_letter_code
_entity_poly.pdbx_strand_id
1 'polypeptide(L)'
;NPDSTVPMIGASGAIAGVLGSYLVLFPSVKVRGIIPLGRVSTLQELPAFIVLGMWFGLQLISGFASLGPEYQSGGVAFFAHIGGFIAGVVLTFVFMGIFPQPPVEERQQKLYERAEKHSF
;
A
#
# COMPACT_ATOMS: atom_id res chain seq x y z
N ASN A 1 20.73 2.49 18.94
CA ASN A 1 21.23 3.79 19.42
C ASN A 1 20.02 4.71 19.58
N PRO A 2 19.61 5.06 20.80
CA PRO A 2 18.46 5.93 21.07
C PRO A 2 18.71 7.42 20.68
N ASP A 3 19.94 7.80 20.35
CA ASP A 3 20.31 9.18 19.97
C ASP A 3 20.26 9.43 18.44
N SER A 4 19.51 8.62 17.69
CA SER A 4 19.37 8.82 16.24
C SER A 4 18.54 10.07 15.94
N THR A 5 19.22 11.12 15.45
CA THR A 5 18.63 12.39 15.00
C THR A 5 17.92 12.29 13.64
N VAL A 6 17.94 11.13 12.99
CA VAL A 6 17.16 10.86 11.78
C VAL A 6 15.78 10.32 12.19
N PRO A 7 14.68 11.06 11.97
CA PRO A 7 13.34 10.57 12.25
C PRO A 7 12.97 9.50 11.20
N MET A 8 13.36 8.25 11.44
CA MET A 8 12.95 7.10 10.63
C MET A 8 11.63 6.48 11.11
N ILE A 9 11.09 6.93 12.25
CA ILE A 9 9.84 6.42 12.81
C ILE A 9 8.69 7.17 12.13
N GLY A 10 8.15 6.63 11.03
CA GLY A 10 6.86 7.06 10.48
C GLY A 10 6.72 7.02 8.96
N ALA A 11 7.80 7.24 8.20
CA ALA A 11 7.70 7.30 6.74
C ALA A 11 7.26 5.96 6.12
N SER A 12 7.80 4.84 6.60
CA SER A 12 7.42 3.51 6.10
C SER A 12 5.97 3.12 6.45
N GLY A 13 5.47 3.57 7.60
CA GLY A 13 4.05 3.42 7.98
C GLY A 13 3.13 4.25 7.08
N ALA A 14 3.53 5.48 6.73
CA ALA A 14 2.79 6.30 5.77
C ALA A 14 2.75 5.66 4.37
N ILE A 15 3.88 5.09 3.91
CA ILE A 15 3.94 4.31 2.67
C ILE A 15 2.99 3.11 2.76
N ALA A 16 2.98 2.38 3.88
CA ALA A 16 2.04 1.29 4.10
C ALA A 16 0.58 1.75 3.99
N GLY A 17 0.26 2.96 4.49
CA GLY A 17 -1.05 3.57 4.29
C GLY A 17 -1.38 3.85 2.83
N VAL A 18 -0.45 4.41 2.05
CA VAL A 18 -0.64 4.59 0.60
C VAL A 18 -0.88 3.24 -0.09
N LEU A 19 -0.16 2.19 0.29
CA LEU A 19 -0.38 0.84 -0.24
C LEU A 19 -1.75 0.27 0.14
N GLY A 20 -2.22 0.51 1.36
CA GLY A 20 -3.57 0.17 1.79
C GLY A 20 -4.65 0.85 0.94
N SER A 21 -4.50 2.16 0.69
CA SER A 21 -5.37 2.89 -0.24
C SER A 21 -5.32 2.35 -1.66
N TYR A 22 -4.12 2.05 -2.15
CA TYR A 22 -3.91 1.51 -3.49
C TYR A 22 -4.61 0.17 -3.67
N LEU A 23 -4.59 -0.71 -2.65
CA LEU A 23 -5.29 -2.00 -2.70
C LEU A 23 -6.80 -1.82 -2.89
N VAL A 24 -7.42 -0.87 -2.17
CA VAL A 24 -8.86 -0.60 -2.26
C VAL A 24 -9.23 -0.05 -3.64
N LEU A 25 -8.43 0.88 -4.15
CA LEU A 25 -8.70 1.57 -5.42
C LEU A 25 -8.39 0.72 -6.65
N PHE A 26 -7.35 -0.11 -6.58
CA PHE A 26 -6.75 -0.78 -7.74
C PHE A 26 -6.43 -2.26 -7.49
N PRO A 27 -7.37 -3.08 -6.96
CA PRO A 27 -7.07 -4.45 -6.53
C PRO A 27 -6.57 -5.35 -7.65
N SER A 28 -7.10 -5.17 -8.87
CA SER A 28 -6.80 -5.99 -10.04
C SER A 28 -5.68 -5.45 -10.92
N VAL A 29 -5.13 -4.27 -10.60
CA VAL A 29 -4.03 -3.69 -11.39
C VAL A 29 -2.78 -4.56 -11.21
N LYS A 30 -2.16 -4.92 -12.32
CA LYS A 30 -0.95 -5.74 -12.31
C LYS A 30 0.24 -4.91 -11.86
N VAL A 31 0.90 -5.37 -10.80
CA VAL A 31 2.15 -4.84 -10.31
C VAL A 31 3.27 -5.75 -10.78
N ARG A 32 4.27 -5.16 -11.43
CA ARG A 32 5.48 -5.88 -11.85
C ARG A 32 6.44 -5.94 -10.68
N GLY A 33 6.81 -7.15 -10.27
CA GLY A 33 7.69 -7.38 -9.14
C GLY A 33 8.66 -8.51 -9.41
N ILE A 34 9.74 -8.55 -8.62
CA ILE A 34 10.65 -9.68 -8.57
C ILE A 34 10.09 -10.67 -7.54
N ILE A 35 9.83 -11.90 -7.96
CA ILE A 35 9.48 -12.98 -7.04
C ILE A 35 10.77 -13.74 -6.70
N PRO A 36 11.23 -13.69 -5.44
CA PRO A 36 12.45 -14.37 -5.03
C PRO A 36 12.19 -15.88 -4.84
N LEU A 37 12.41 -16.70 -5.87
CA LEU A 37 12.34 -18.17 -5.81
C LEU A 37 13.74 -18.78 -5.57
N GLY A 38 14.55 -18.16 -4.70
CA GLY A 38 15.91 -18.59 -4.40
C GLY A 38 16.91 -18.27 -5.54
N ARG A 39 17.59 -19.29 -6.09
CA ARG A 39 18.61 -19.12 -7.16
C ARG A 39 18.04 -18.58 -8.47
N VAL A 40 16.73 -18.67 -8.65
CA VAL A 40 16.04 -18.10 -9.80
C VAL A 40 15.10 -17.03 -9.27
N SER A 41 15.37 -15.77 -9.61
CA SER A 41 14.43 -14.67 -9.38
C SER A 41 13.77 -14.36 -10.72
N THR A 42 12.44 -14.34 -10.75
CA THR A 42 11.70 -14.02 -11.98
C THR A 42 10.99 -12.68 -11.85
N LEU A 43 10.98 -11.92 -12.94
CA LEU A 43 10.14 -10.72 -13.06
C LEU A 43 8.76 -11.17 -13.50
N GLN A 44 7.77 -10.99 -12.62
CA GLN A 44 6.39 -11.38 -12.87
C GLN A 44 5.44 -10.21 -12.63
N GLU A 45 4.36 -10.20 -13.39
CA GLU A 45 3.23 -9.30 -13.15
C GLU A 45 2.15 -10.06 -12.37
N LEU A 46 1.82 -9.56 -11.20
CA LEU A 46 0.76 -10.11 -10.34
C LEU A 46 -0.25 -9.02 -9.99
N PRO A 47 -1.55 -9.35 -9.88
CA PRO A 47 -2.54 -8.42 -9.35
C PRO A 47 -2.12 -7.85 -7.99
N ALA A 48 -2.40 -6.57 -7.78
CA ALA A 48 -2.04 -5.84 -6.56
C ALA A 48 -2.57 -6.53 -5.29
N PHE A 49 -3.77 -7.12 -5.34
CA PHE A 49 -4.33 -7.83 -4.18
C PHE A 49 -3.49 -9.03 -3.73
N ILE A 50 -2.85 -9.75 -4.66
CA ILE A 50 -1.98 -10.87 -4.31
C ILE A 50 -0.71 -10.35 -3.66
N VAL A 51 -0.07 -9.36 -4.30
CA VAL A 51 1.22 -8.82 -3.84
C VAL A 51 1.08 -8.15 -2.47
N LEU A 52 0.12 -7.24 -2.34
CA LEU A 52 -0.09 -6.47 -1.12
C LEU A 52 -0.72 -7.31 -0.02
N GLY A 53 -1.62 -8.24 -0.36
CA GLY A 53 -2.19 -9.19 0.60
C GLY A 53 -1.13 -10.12 1.19
N MET A 54 -0.23 -10.65 0.36
CA MET A 54 0.91 -11.44 0.82
C MET A 54 1.84 -10.61 1.72
N TRP A 55 2.23 -9.42 1.28
CA TRP A 55 3.11 -8.54 2.06
C TRP A 55 2.50 -8.17 3.42
N PHE A 56 1.22 -7.81 3.46
CA PHE A 56 0.51 -7.49 4.70
C PHE A 56 0.38 -8.72 5.61
N GLY A 57 0.12 -9.90 5.04
CA GLY A 57 0.13 -11.17 5.78
C GLY A 57 1.48 -11.46 6.43
N LEU A 58 2.59 -11.18 5.73
CA LEU A 58 3.93 -11.28 6.31
C LEU A 58 4.13 -10.27 7.45
N GLN A 59 3.63 -9.03 7.33
CA GLN A 59 3.70 -8.06 8.43
C GLN A 59 2.97 -8.58 9.68
N LEU A 60 1.79 -9.19 9.53
CA LEU A 60 1.06 -9.80 10.64
C LEU A 60 1.84 -10.94 11.29
N ILE A 61 2.31 -11.90 10.50
CA ILE A 61 3.08 -13.05 11.00
C ILE A 61 4.33 -12.59 11.75
N SER A 62 5.11 -11.68 11.16
CA SER A 62 6.32 -11.15 11.78
C SER A 62 6.02 -10.27 13.01
N GLY A 63 4.93 -9.50 12.98
CA GLY A 63 4.44 -8.75 14.14
C GLY A 63 4.08 -9.67 15.31
N PHE A 64 3.31 -10.73 15.07
CA PHE A 64 2.99 -11.72 16.11
C PHE A 64 4.23 -12.47 16.61
N ALA A 65 5.14 -12.88 15.72
CA ALA A 65 6.37 -13.55 16.11
C ALA A 65 7.28 -12.66 16.97
N SER A 66 7.27 -11.33 16.75
CA SER A 66 8.05 -10.36 17.52
C SER A 66 7.58 -10.16 18.97
N LEU A 67 6.41 -10.68 19.34
CA LEU A 67 5.91 -10.63 20.72
C LEU A 67 6.61 -11.64 21.65
N GLY A 68 7.40 -12.56 21.10
CA GLY A 68 8.19 -13.52 21.87
C GLY A 68 9.38 -12.88 22.60
N PRO A 69 9.85 -13.47 23.72
CA PRO A 69 10.90 -12.89 24.56
C PRO A 69 12.25 -12.67 23.87
N GLU A 70 12.53 -13.36 22.76
CA GLU A 70 13.78 -13.26 22.00
C GLU A 70 13.86 -12.10 20.99
N TYR A 71 12.75 -11.42 20.66
CA TYR A 71 12.68 -10.51 19.50
C TYR A 71 12.16 -9.10 19.83
N GLN A 72 12.75 -8.41 20.80
CA GLN A 72 12.25 -7.11 21.28
C GLN A 72 12.54 -5.89 20.38
N SER A 73 13.48 -5.97 19.43
CA SER A 73 13.91 -4.79 18.64
C SER A 73 13.17 -4.59 17.31
N GLY A 74 12.54 -5.63 16.76
CA GLY A 74 11.89 -5.58 15.43
C GLY A 74 10.38 -5.33 15.45
N GLY A 75 9.71 -5.55 16.58
CA GLY A 75 8.24 -5.57 16.65
C GLY A 75 7.56 -4.26 16.28
N VAL A 76 8.11 -3.12 16.74
CA VAL A 76 7.54 -1.78 16.49
C VAL A 76 7.41 -1.49 14.98
N ALA A 77 8.35 -1.97 14.17
CA ALA A 77 8.32 -1.74 12.72
C ALA A 77 7.15 -2.47 12.04
N PHE A 78 6.89 -3.73 12.42
CA PHE A 78 5.77 -4.50 11.86
C PHE A 78 4.42 -3.87 12.22
N PHE A 79 4.24 -3.47 13.48
CA PHE A 79 3.01 -2.82 13.93
C PHE A 79 2.79 -1.45 13.28
N ALA A 80 3.86 -0.69 13.00
CA ALA A 80 3.75 0.56 12.25
C ALA A 80 3.25 0.35 10.80
N HIS A 81 3.71 -0.71 10.12
CA HIS A 81 3.21 -1.06 8.79
C HIS A 81 1.76 -1.55 8.83
N ILE A 82 1.42 -2.39 9.81
CA ILE A 82 0.04 -2.89 9.98
C ILE A 82 -0.92 -1.72 10.20
N GLY A 83 -0.61 -0.85 11.17
CA GLY A 83 -1.43 0.31 11.50
C GLY A 83 -1.55 1.28 10.33
N GLY A 84 -0.43 1.57 9.64
CA GLY A 84 -0.42 2.40 8.44
C GLY A 84 -1.34 1.86 7.35
N PHE A 85 -1.19 0.58 7.00
CA PHE A 85 -1.99 -0.08 5.96
C PHE A 85 -3.49 -0.06 6.29
N ILE A 86 -3.87 -0.43 7.51
CA ILE A 86 -5.28 -0.39 7.96
C ILE A 86 -5.82 1.03 7.89
N ALA A 87 -5.07 2.03 8.38
CA ALA A 87 -5.48 3.42 8.32
C ALA A 87 -5.72 3.88 6.88
N GLY A 88 -4.84 3.51 5.95
CA GLY A 88 -5.01 3.79 4.52
C GLY A 88 -6.26 3.18 3.91
N VAL A 89 -6.55 1.91 4.21
CA VAL A 89 -7.78 1.22 3.79
C VAL A 89 -9.01 1.96 4.32
N VAL A 90 -9.06 2.22 5.63
CA VAL A 90 -10.20 2.88 6.29
C VAL A 90 -10.42 4.29 5.75
N LEU A 91 -9.36 5.12 5.66
CA LEU A 91 -9.46 6.48 5.14
C LEU A 91 -9.94 6.50 3.68
N THR A 92 -9.56 5.50 2.89
CA THR A 92 -10.01 5.41 1.49
C THR A 92 -11.52 5.19 1.40
N PHE A 93 -12.07 4.26 2.20
CA PHE A 93 -13.52 4.07 2.25
C PHE A 93 -14.26 5.31 2.76
N VAL A 94 -13.71 5.98 3.78
CA VAL A 94 -14.27 7.24 4.30
C VAL A 94 -14.31 8.30 3.20
N PHE A 95 -13.20 8.51 2.47
CA PHE A 95 -13.16 9.50 1.40
C PHE A 95 -14.01 9.13 0.20
N MET A 96 -14.17 7.85 -0.15
CA MET A 96 -15.12 7.42 -1.16
C MET A 96 -16.57 7.74 -0.76
N GLY A 97 -16.90 7.63 0.52
CA GLY A 97 -18.21 8.00 1.05
C GLY A 97 -18.46 9.51 1.08
N ILE A 98 -17.43 10.31 1.41
CA ILE A 98 -17.52 11.78 1.47
C ILE A 98 -17.45 12.41 0.07
N PHE A 99 -16.63 11.85 -0.82
CA PHE A 99 -16.36 12.37 -2.16
C PHE A 99 -16.65 11.30 -3.23
N PRO A 100 -17.93 10.94 -3.43
CA PRO A 100 -18.31 9.96 -4.43
C PRO A 100 -17.84 10.42 -5.82
N GLN A 101 -17.20 9.52 -6.55
CA GLN A 101 -16.77 9.80 -7.91
C GLN A 101 -17.97 9.82 -8.85
N PRO A 102 -18.07 10.79 -9.77
CA PRO A 102 -19.12 10.82 -10.77
C PRO A 102 -19.03 9.56 -11.66
N PRO A 103 -20.12 9.15 -12.34
CA PRO A 103 -20.13 7.99 -13.24
C PRO A 103 -18.98 8.01 -14.26
N VAL A 104 -18.59 6.81 -14.73
CA VAL A 104 -17.45 6.64 -15.65
C VAL A 104 -17.60 7.51 -16.89
N GLU A 105 -18.83 7.60 -17.41
CA GLU A 105 -19.20 8.32 -18.61
C GLU A 105 -18.91 9.82 -18.46
N GLU A 106 -19.30 10.40 -17.32
CA GLU A 106 -19.05 11.81 -17.01
C GLU A 106 -17.54 12.08 -16.82
N ARG A 107 -16.81 11.14 -16.20
CA ARG A 107 -15.35 11.26 -16.08
C ARG A 107 -14.67 11.24 -17.44
N GLN A 108 -15.11 10.36 -18.34
CA GLN A 108 -14.58 10.28 -19.71
C GLN A 108 -14.86 11.56 -20.49
N GLN A 109 -16.09 12.10 -20.42
CA GLN A 109 -16.44 13.36 -21.06
C GLN A 109 -15.52 14.50 -20.60
N LYS A 110 -15.32 14.67 -19.29
CA LYS A 110 -14.40 15.69 -18.75
C LYS A 110 -12.96 15.52 -19.23
N LEU A 111 -12.51 14.28 -19.44
CA LEU A 111 -11.18 14.01 -19.98
C LEU A 111 -11.07 14.42 -21.45
N TYR A 112 -12.06 14.11 -22.28
CA TYR A 112 -12.09 14.50 -23.69
C TYR A 112 -12.17 16.02 -23.85
N GLU A 113 -13.05 16.69 -23.11
CA GLU A 113 -13.15 18.15 -23.11
C GLU A 113 -11.82 18.82 -22.75
N ARG A 114 -11.12 18.27 -21.75
CA ARG A 114 -9.79 18.78 -21.36
C ARG A 114 -8.74 18.54 -22.44
N ALA A 115 -8.78 17.39 -23.12
CA ALA A 115 -7.86 17.09 -24.21
C ALA A 115 -8.06 18.03 -25.40
N GLU A 116 -9.31 18.27 -25.81
CA GLU A 116 -9.66 19.20 -26.90
C GLU A 116 -9.29 20.65 -26.57
N LYS A 117 -9.52 21.09 -25.32
CA LYS A 117 -9.12 22.43 -24.87
C LYS A 117 -7.62 22.69 -24.96
N HIS A 118 -6.81 21.63 -24.94
CA HIS A 118 -5.35 21.71 -24.92
C HIS A 118 -4.68 21.15 -26.18
N SER A 119 -5.44 20.72 -27.19
CA SER A 119 -4.92 20.39 -28.51
C SER A 119 -4.74 21.67 -29.33
N PHE A 120 -3.48 22.00 -29.65
CA PHE A 120 -3.08 23.04 -30.58
C PHE A 120 -2.86 22.46 -31.98
#